data_AF-A0A9W4ITE5-F1
#
_entry.id   AF-A0A9W4ITE5-F1
#
_cell.length_a   1.000
_cell.length_b   1.000
_cell.length_c   1.000
_cell.angle_alpha   90.00
_cell.angle_beta   90.00
_cell.angle_gamma   90.00
#
_symmetry.space_group_name_H-M   'P 1'
#
loop_
_entity.id
_entity.type
_entity.pdbx_description
1 polymer ?
#
loop_
_entity_poly.entity_id
_entity_poly.type
_entity_poly.pdbx_seq_one_letter_code
_entity_poly.pdbx_strand_id
1 'polypeptide(L)'
;RMQPKSKKYFTQWMYDVWRNKFLFWSVMAGWITMFPILYIPVLNDVVFKHKPITWEWGIVAVEAVLFFIGVEAWKWAKRVFFRRRARKNPQLIPLEQIPELP
;
A
#
# COMPACT_ATOMS: atom_id res chain seq x y z
N ARG A 1 -6.87 9.75 0.19
CA ARG A 1 -7.79 10.15 -0.92
C ARG A 1 -6.92 10.39 -2.15
N MET A 2 -7.11 9.62 -3.24
CA MET A 2 -6.34 9.83 -4.47
C MET A 2 -6.56 11.25 -4.98
N GLN A 3 -5.47 11.99 -5.20
CA GLN A 3 -5.51 13.36 -5.70
C GLN A 3 -5.51 13.31 -7.24
N PRO A 4 -6.63 13.58 -7.91
CA PRO A 4 -6.77 13.33 -9.36
C PRO A 4 -5.86 14.20 -10.24
N LYS A 5 -5.29 15.29 -9.70
CA LYS A 5 -4.41 16.24 -10.43
C LYS A 5 -2.93 16.15 -10.02
N SER A 6 -2.54 15.14 -9.25
CA SER A 6 -1.15 14.98 -8.82
C SER A 6 -0.27 14.42 -9.93
N LYS A 7 0.85 15.07 -10.23
CA LYS A 7 1.87 14.56 -11.17
C LYS A 7 2.70 13.39 -10.59
N LYS A 8 2.50 13.03 -9.32
CA LYS A 8 3.36 12.09 -8.57
C LYS A 8 2.76 10.70 -8.44
N TYR A 9 2.43 10.03 -9.54
CA TYR A 9 1.71 8.75 -9.50
C TYR A 9 2.39 7.66 -8.64
N PHE A 10 3.72 7.54 -8.72
CA PHE A 10 4.48 6.51 -8.00
C PHE A 10 4.84 6.87 -6.57
N THR A 11 5.00 8.16 -6.24
CA THR A 11 5.44 8.60 -4.91
C THR A 11 4.31 9.17 -4.05
N GLN A 12 3.11 9.36 -4.61
CA GLN A 12 1.97 9.94 -3.89
C GLN A 12 1.64 9.20 -2.58
N TRP A 13 1.76 7.88 -2.57
CA TRP A 13 1.49 7.10 -1.37
C TRP A 13 2.42 7.49 -0.21
N MET A 14 3.69 7.82 -0.47
CA MET A 14 4.63 8.28 0.57
C MET A 14 4.20 9.63 1.14
N TYR A 15 3.76 10.56 0.28
CA TYR A 15 3.24 11.86 0.72
C TYR A 15 1.94 11.72 1.52
N ASP A 16 1.04 10.82 1.11
CA ASP A 16 -0.21 10.57 1.81
C ASP A 16 0.04 9.94 3.19
N VAL A 17 0.98 9.00 3.28
CA VAL A 17 1.42 8.41 4.55
C VAL A 17 2.06 9.48 5.43
N TRP A 18 2.98 10.30 4.91
CA TRP A 18 3.64 11.35 5.70
C TRP A 18 2.70 12.44 6.22
N ARG A 19 1.67 12.78 5.43
CA ARG A 19 0.64 13.76 5.80
C ARG A 19 -0.26 13.23 6.91
N ASN A 20 -0.55 11.94 6.92
CA ASN A 20 -1.31 11.31 7.99
C ASN A 20 -0.35 10.83 9.10
N LYS A 21 -0.06 11.71 10.06
CA LYS A 21 0.85 11.41 11.17
C LYS A 21 0.43 10.19 11.97
N PHE A 22 -0.86 9.97 12.18
CA PHE A 22 -1.36 8.78 12.87
C PHE A 22 -0.97 7.51 12.10
N LEU A 23 -1.32 7.43 10.80
CA LEU A 23 -0.99 6.28 9.96
C LEU A 23 0.52 6.04 9.89
N PHE A 24 1.31 7.09 9.71
CA PHE A 24 2.77 6.97 9.67
C PHE A 24 3.31 6.39 10.96
N TRP A 25 2.93 6.95 12.11
CA TRP A 25 3.43 6.49 13.40
C TRP A 25 2.93 5.08 13.76
N SER A 26 1.70 4.70 13.39
CA SER A 26 1.21 3.33 13.58
C SER A 26 2.05 2.29 12.82
N VAL A 27 2.44 2.59 11.58
CA VAL A 27 3.30 1.70 10.79
C VAL A 27 4.73 1.68 11.35
N MET A 28 5.26 2.85 11.73
CA MET A 28 6.62 2.94 12.28
C MET A 28 6.74 2.28 13.64
N ALA A 29 5.73 2.35 14.49
CA ALA A 29 5.72 1.62 15.76
C ALA A 29 5.89 0.12 15.53
N GLY A 30 5.08 -0.48 14.64
CA GLY A 30 5.20 -1.91 14.32
C GLY A 30 6.56 -2.29 13.73
N TRP A 31 7.08 -1.48 12.80
CA TRP A 31 8.39 -1.72 12.18
C TRP A 31 9.55 -1.60 13.18
N ILE A 32 9.53 -0.58 14.04
CA ILE A 32 10.56 -0.39 15.07
C ILE A 32 10.50 -1.53 16.08
N THR A 33 9.32 -1.90 16.57
CA THR A 33 9.14 -2.97 17.57
C THR A 33 9.65 -4.33 17.11
N MET A 34 9.67 -4.58 15.80
CA MET A 34 10.23 -5.81 15.22
C MET A 34 11.73 -5.98 15.54
N PHE A 35 12.54 -4.91 15.57
CA PHE A 35 13.99 -5.03 15.83
C PHE A 35 14.30 -5.47 17.28
N PRO A 36 13.74 -4.85 18.33
CA PRO A 36 13.84 -5.34 19.70
C PRO A 36 13.42 -6.80 19.84
N ILE A 37 12.29 -7.18 19.22
CA ILE A 37 11.77 -8.55 19.30
C ILE A 37 12.79 -9.55 18.73
N LEU A 38 13.41 -9.25 17.58
CA LEU A 38 14.33 -10.17 16.90
C LEU A 38 15.71 -10.27 17.57
N TYR A 39 16.23 -9.17 18.12
CA TYR A 39 17.64 -9.07 18.52
C TYR A 39 17.89 -8.94 20.03
N ILE A 40 16.88 -8.61 20.84
CA ILE A 40 17.05 -8.60 22.30
C ILE A 40 16.94 -10.04 22.82
N PRO A 41 18.01 -10.56 23.47
CA PRO A 41 17.96 -11.87 24.11
C PRO A 41 16.89 -11.89 25.23
N VAL A 42 16.30 -13.03 25.53
CA VAL A 42 15.07 -13.22 26.35
C VAL A 42 13.78 -12.95 25.56
N LEU A 43 13.68 -11.85 24.81
CA LEU A 43 12.50 -11.63 23.97
C LEU A 43 12.47 -12.65 22.83
N ASN A 44 13.57 -12.80 22.09
CA ASN A 44 13.59 -13.65 20.93
C ASN A 44 13.49 -15.15 21.25
N ASP A 45 14.22 -15.64 22.25
CA ASP A 45 14.41 -17.07 22.54
C ASP A 45 13.48 -17.60 23.64
N VAL A 46 13.14 -16.80 24.66
CA VAL A 46 12.29 -17.22 25.78
C VAL A 46 10.82 -16.89 25.54
N VAL A 47 10.50 -15.67 25.10
CA VAL A 47 9.11 -15.23 24.88
C VAL A 47 8.58 -15.70 23.53
N PHE A 48 9.25 -15.32 22.45
CA PHE A 48 8.78 -15.59 21.08
C PHE A 48 9.35 -16.89 20.47
N LYS A 49 10.40 -17.46 21.07
CA LYS A 49 11.01 -18.74 20.70
C LYS A 49 11.44 -18.84 19.23
N HIS A 50 11.98 -17.76 18.67
CA HIS A 50 12.47 -17.69 17.30
C HIS A 50 13.97 -17.37 17.25
N LYS A 51 14.66 -17.87 16.22
CA LYS A 51 16.07 -17.54 15.97
C LYS A 51 16.17 -16.17 15.27
N PRO A 52 17.26 -15.41 15.50
CA PRO A 52 17.49 -14.17 14.78
C PRO A 52 17.63 -14.42 13.27
N ILE A 53 17.14 -13.46 12.49
CA ILE A 53 17.15 -13.47 11.03
C ILE A 53 18.49 -12.87 10.57
N THR A 54 19.23 -13.60 9.73
CA THR A 54 20.54 -13.19 9.22
C THR A 54 20.45 -12.88 7.72
N TRP A 55 20.76 -13.85 6.86
CA TRP A 55 20.68 -13.72 5.40
C TRP A 55 19.24 -13.73 4.89
N GLU A 56 18.31 -14.27 5.69
CA GLU A 56 16.90 -14.43 5.34
C GLU A 56 16.21 -13.08 5.11
N TRP A 57 16.79 -11.97 5.59
CA TRP A 57 16.39 -10.60 5.21
C TRP A 57 16.36 -10.39 3.69
N GLY A 58 17.21 -11.08 2.93
CA GLY A 58 17.18 -11.07 1.46
C GLY A 58 15.87 -11.63 0.90
N ILE A 59 15.34 -12.70 1.49
CA ILE A 59 14.06 -13.29 1.11
C ILE A 59 12.93 -12.30 1.42
N VAL A 60 12.94 -11.70 2.62
CA VAL A 60 11.95 -10.69 3.04
C VAL A 60 11.93 -9.50 2.06
N ALA A 61 13.10 -9.06 1.59
CA ALA A 61 13.20 -7.98 0.60
C ALA A 61 12.58 -8.39 -0.75
N VAL A 62 12.83 -9.61 -1.22
CA VAL A 62 12.23 -10.14 -2.47
C VAL A 62 10.71 -10.24 -2.35
N GLU A 63 10.21 -10.76 -1.22
CA GLU A 63 8.76 -10.84 -0.96
C GLU A 63 8.12 -9.45 -0.92
N ALA A 64 8.77 -8.46 -0.31
CA ALA A 64 8.28 -7.08 -0.31
C ALA A 64 8.16 -6.54 -1.74
N VAL A 65 9.16 -6.76 -2.59
CA VAL A 65 9.13 -6.35 -4.01
C VAL A 65 7.98 -7.05 -4.75
N LEU A 66 7.83 -8.37 -4.58
CA LEU A 66 6.74 -9.13 -5.19
C LEU A 66 5.37 -8.64 -4.73
N PHE A 67 5.22 -8.32 -3.46
CA PHE A 67 4.00 -7.73 -2.91
C PHE A 67 3.65 -6.40 -3.59
N PHE A 68 4.62 -5.49 -3.75
CA PHE A 68 4.41 -4.23 -4.45
C PHE A 68 4.00 -4.43 -5.91
N ILE A 69 4.65 -5.36 -6.61
CA ILE A 69 4.29 -5.72 -8.00
C ILE A 69 2.86 -6.25 -8.05
N GLY A 70 2.48 -7.18 -7.16
CA GLY A 70 1.13 -7.74 -7.10
C GLY A 70 0.06 -6.68 -6.82
N VAL A 71 0.31 -5.79 -5.86
CA VAL A 71 -0.58 -4.68 -5.50
C VAL A 71 -0.76 -3.71 -6.67
N GLU A 72 0.31 -3.37 -7.38
CA GLU A 72 0.25 -2.49 -8.56
C GLU A 72 -0.45 -3.16 -9.75
N ALA A 73 -0.14 -4.43 -10.00
CA ALA A 73 -0.79 -5.24 -11.03
C ALA A 73 -2.30 -5.34 -10.79
N TRP A 74 -2.73 -5.56 -9.54
CA TRP A 74 -4.15 -5.58 -9.18
C TRP A 74 -4.83 -4.23 -9.38
N LYS A 75 -4.19 -3.14 -8.95
CA LYS A 75 -4.71 -1.77 -9.17
C LYS A 75 -4.88 -1.49 -10.67
N TRP A 76 -3.91 -1.88 -11.49
CA TRP A 76 -3.97 -1.75 -12.93
C TRP A 76 -5.10 -2.60 -13.54
N ALA A 77 -5.20 -3.88 -13.15
CA ALA A 77 -6.24 -4.79 -13.64
C ALA A 77 -7.65 -4.24 -13.35
N LYS A 78 -7.89 -3.75 -12.12
CA LYS A 78 -9.15 -3.09 -11.77
C LYS A 78 -9.40 -1.84 -12.61
N ARG A 79 -8.39 -0.99 -12.83
CA ARG A 79 -8.53 0.20 -13.67
C ARG A 79 -8.94 -0.15 -15.10
N VAL A 80 -8.37 -1.22 -15.67
CA VAL A 80 -8.74 -1.72 -17.00
C VAL A 80 -10.17 -2.28 -16.99
N PHE A 81 -10.53 -3.09 -16.00
CA PHE A 81 -11.87 -3.67 -15.86
C PHE A 81 -12.96 -2.58 -15.80
N PHE A 82 -12.81 -1.58 -14.92
CA PHE A 82 -13.77 -0.49 -14.79
C PHE A 82 -13.85 0.38 -16.05
N ARG A 83 -12.73 0.66 -16.72
CA ARG A 83 -12.72 1.39 -18.02
C ARG A 83 -13.49 0.62 -19.11
N ARG A 84 -13.33 -0.71 -19.17
CA ARG A 84 -14.05 -1.56 -20.13
C ARG A 84 -15.55 -1.62 -19.82
N ARG A 85 -15.93 -1.67 -18.53
CA ARG A 85 -17.34 -1.69 -18.11
C ARG A 85 -18.04 -0.35 -18.35
N ALA A 86 -17.37 0.77 -18.08
CA ALA A 86 -17.90 2.11 -18.37
C ALA A 86 -18.15 2.33 -19.87
N ARG A 87 -17.31 1.79 -20.76
CA ARG A 87 -17.54 1.82 -22.21
C ARG A 87 -18.75 0.99 -22.67
N LYS A 88 -19.10 -0.07 -21.95
CA LYS A 88 -20.24 -0.94 -22.28
C LYS A 88 -21.57 -0.41 -21.73
N ASN A 89 -21.54 0.37 -20.65
CA ASN A 89 -22.73 0.94 -20.00
C ASN A 89 -22.62 2.48 -19.88
N PRO A 90 -23.00 3.25 -20.91
CA PRO A 90 -22.95 4.72 -20.90
C PRO A 90 -23.78 5.37 -19.78
N GLN A 91 -24.77 4.67 -19.25
CA GLN A 91 -25.70 5.14 -18.21
C GLN A 91 -25.07 5.28 -16.81
N LEU A 92 -23.80 4.86 -16.62
CA LEU A 92 -23.07 4.98 -15.34
C LEU A 92 -22.27 6.29 -15.22
N ILE A 93 -22.46 7.24 -16.14
CA ILE A 93 -21.94 8.60 -16.00
C ILE A 93 -22.68 9.25 -14.81
N PRO A 94 -21.97 9.74 -13.77
CA PRO A 94 -22.60 10.42 -12.64
C PRO A 94 -23.46 11.59 -13.15
N LEU A 95 -24.70 11.70 -12.66
CA LEU A 95 -25.66 12.74 -13.06
C LEU A 95 -25.15 14.18 -12.84
N GLU A 96 -24.09 14.36 -12.05
CA GLU A 96 -23.35 15.62 -11.89
C GLU A 96 -22.65 16.14 -13.17
N GLN A 97 -22.52 15.32 -14.22
CA GLN A 97 -21.87 15.72 -15.48
C GLN A 97 -22.84 16.07 -16.61
N ILE A 98 -24.15 16.02 -16.38
CA ILE A 98 -25.15 16.47 -17.37
C ILE A 98 -25.11 18.01 -17.38
N PRO A 99 -24.71 18.67 -18.48
CA PRO A 99 -24.94 20.11 -18.61
C PRO A 99 -26.45 20.32 -18.50
N GLU A 100 -26.90 21.18 -17.59
CA GLU A 100 -28.32 21.58 -17.56
C GLU A 100 -28.68 22.04 -18.98
N LEU A 101 -29.58 21.30 -19.62
CA LEU A 101 -30.15 21.69 -20.91
C LEU A 101 -30.86 23.03 -20.71
N PRO A 102 -30.74 23.97 -21.68
CA PRO A 102 -31.36 25.29 -21.58
C PRO A 102 -32.88 25.23 -21.44
#